data_AF-A0A7D9KC44-F1
#
_entry.id   AF-A0A7D9KC44-F1
#
_cell.length_a   1.000
_cell.length_b   1.000
_cell.length_c   1.000
_cell.angle_alpha   90.00
_cell.angle_beta   90.00
_cell.angle_gamma   90.00
#
_symmetry.space_group_name_H-M   'P 1'
#
loop_
_entity.id
_entity.type
_entity.pdbx_description
1 polymer ?
#
loop_
_entity_poly.entity_id
_entity_poly.type
_entity_poly.pdbx_seq_one_letter_code
_entity_poly.pdbx_strand_id
1 'polypeptide(L)' 'MAKVMEGFTCTRLLKDLKEKIDPRQYARKGHSTTDALLYMMQTIHEALDGGEAGARILFADFSK' A
#
# COMPACT_ATOMS: atom_id res chain seq x y z
N MET A 1 -8.89 -16.01 -25.24
CA MET A 1 -9.89 -14.91 -25.16
C MET A 1 -10.14 -14.43 -23.73
N ALA A 2 -10.37 -15.29 -22.73
CA ALA A 2 -10.64 -14.85 -21.35
C ALA A 2 -9.57 -13.92 -20.74
N LYS A 3 -8.28 -14.28 -20.82
CA LYS A 3 -7.16 -13.45 -20.31
C LYS A 3 -7.08 -12.06 -20.98
N VAL A 4 -7.43 -11.99 -22.26
CA VAL A 4 -7.46 -10.73 -23.02
C VAL A 4 -8.59 -9.83 -22.51
N MET A 5 -9.78 -10.40 -22.31
CA MET A 5 -10.93 -9.68 -21.73
C MET A 5 -10.68 -9.23 -20.28
N GLU A 6 -9.97 -10.05 -19.50
CA GLU A 6 -9.51 -9.69 -18.15
C GLU A 6 -8.58 -8.47 -18.21
N GLY A 7 -7.62 -8.44 -19.15
CA GLY A 7 -6.73 -7.29 -19.34
C GLY A 7 -7.48 -5.99 -19.65
N PHE A 8 -8.46 -6.05 -20.56
CA PHE A 8 -9.31 -4.89 -20.87
C PHE A 8 -10.14 -4.43 -19.67
N THR A 9 -10.74 -5.38 -18.95
CA THR A 9 -11.55 -5.09 -17.76
C THR A 9 -10.69 -4.48 -16.66
N CYS A 10 -9.52 -5.04 -16.39
CA CYS A 10 -8.56 -4.55 -15.42
C CYS A 10 -8.10 -3.13 -15.76
N THR A 11 -7.75 -2.88 -17.03
CA THR A 11 -7.32 -1.54 -17.47
C THR A 11 -8.40 -0.48 -17.25
N ARG A 12 -9.66 -0.84 -17.55
CA ARG A 12 -10.80 0.05 -17.31
C ARG A 12 -11.02 0.31 -15.81
N LEU A 13 -11.06 -0.75 -15.00
CA LEU A 13 -11.27 -0.62 -13.54
C LEU A 13 -10.14 0.16 -12.86
N LEU A 14 -8.88 -0.06 -13.26
CA LEU A 14 -7.74 0.67 -12.72
C LEU A 14 -7.84 2.16 -12.99
N LYS A 15 -8.38 2.57 -14.13
CA LYS A 15 -8.61 3.98 -14.44
C LYS A 15 -9.62 4.61 -13.48
N ASP A 16 -10.71 3.90 -13.20
CA ASP A 16 -11.79 4.37 -12.32
C ASP A 16 -11.41 4.34 -10.82
N LEU A 17 -10.50 3.43 -10.44
CA LEU A 17 -10.03 3.27 -9.07
C LEU A 17 -8.80 4.11 -8.74
N LYS A 18 -8.07 4.64 -9.74
CA LYS A 18 -6.78 5.32 -9.53
C LYS A 18 -6.82 6.40 -8.44
N GLU A 19 -7.91 7.15 -8.39
CA GLU A 19 -8.14 8.25 -7.43
C GLU A 19 -8.79 7.80 -6.11
N LYS A 20 -9.24 6.53 -6.04
CA LYS A 20 -9.89 5.94 -4.86
C LYS A 20 -8.96 5.00 -4.07
N ILE A 21 -7.81 4.66 -4.63
CA ILE A 21 -6.80 3.83 -3.95
C ILE A 21 -6.18 4.64 -2.82
N ASP A 22 -6.09 4.03 -1.65
CA ASP A 22 -5.43 4.62 -0.48
C ASP A 22 -3.99 5.07 -0.83
N PRO A 23 -3.57 6.30 -0.48
CA PRO A 23 -2.21 6.77 -0.71
C PRO A 23 -1.12 5.89 -0.06
N ARG A 24 -1.45 5.09 0.95
CA ARG A 24 -0.59 4.15 1.67
C ARG A 24 -0.68 2.71 1.10
N GLN A 25 -1.36 2.52 -0.03
CA GLN A 25 -1.35 1.26 -0.78
C GLN A 25 -0.19 1.25 -1.78
N TYR A 26 0.86 0.50 -1.47
CA TYR A 26 2.11 0.49 -2.24
C TYR A 26 2.17 -0.61 -3.30
N ALA A 27 1.28 -1.62 -3.26
CA ALA A 27 1.23 -2.69 -4.26
C ALA A 27 0.56 -2.23 -5.58
N ARG A 28 1.11 -1.19 -6.22
CA ARG A 28 0.58 -0.57 -7.45
C ARG A 28 1.68 -0.01 -8.35
N LYS A 29 1.36 0.21 -9.62
CA LYS A 29 2.30 0.79 -10.60
C LYS A 29 2.85 2.13 -10.10
N GLY A 30 4.17 2.29 -10.17
CA GLY A 30 4.89 3.49 -9.74
C GLY A 30 5.37 3.46 -8.29
N HIS A 31 5.06 2.40 -7.54
CA HIS A 31 5.55 2.17 -6.18
C HIS A 31 6.29 0.84 -6.09
N SER A 32 7.18 0.76 -5.10
CA SER A 32 8.01 -0.38 -4.76
C SER A 32 7.80 -0.77 -3.30
N THR A 33 8.27 -1.96 -2.92
CA THR A 33 8.30 -2.38 -1.51
C THR A 33 9.14 -1.41 -0.65
N THR A 34 10.14 -0.76 -1.24
CA THR A 34 10.95 0.24 -0.55
C THR A 34 10.13 1.45 -0.09
N ASP A 35 9.17 1.90 -0.89
CA ASP A 35 8.29 3.03 -0.52
C ASP A 35 7.44 2.68 0.71
N ALA A 36 6.96 1.44 0.80
CA ALA A 36 6.24 0.94 1.97
C ALA A 36 7.12 0.88 3.21
N LEU A 37 8.36 0.39 3.07
CA LEU A 37 9.33 0.32 4.17
C LEU A 37 9.70 1.70 4.68
N LEU A 38 9.96 2.65 3.78
CA LEU A 38 10.27 4.05 4.13
C LEU A 38 9.12 4.67 4.91
N TYR A 39 7.88 4.51 4.45
CA TYR A 39 6.70 4.99 5.16
C TYR A 39 6.57 4.38 6.56
N MET A 40 6.75 3.06 6.70
CA MET A 40 6.71 2.40 8.00
C MET A 40 7.79 2.93 8.95
N MET A 41 9.03 3.07 8.48
CA MET A 41 10.13 3.59 9.28
C MET A 41 9.92 5.04 9.69
N GLN A 42 9.46 5.89 8.77
CA GLN A 42 9.13 7.29 9.07
C GLN A 42 8.03 7.37 10.13
N THR A 43 6.95 6.59 9.98
CA THR A 43 5.84 6.58 10.95
C THR A 43 6.31 6.12 12.34
N ILE A 44 7.19 5.12 12.41
CA ILE A 44 7.78 4.68 13.68
C ILE A 44 8.65 5.79 14.28
N HIS A 45 9.49 6.43 13.47
CA HIS A 45 10.37 7.49 13.95
C HIS A 45 9.58 8.67 14.53
N GLU A 46 8.58 9.16 13.79
CA GLU A 46 7.67 10.23 14.24
C GLU A 46 6.94 9.86 15.54
N ALA A 47 6.54 8.59 15.70
CA ALA A 47 5.90 8.12 16.92
C ALA A 47 6.86 8.07 18.12
N LEU A 48 8.17 7.92 17.89
CA LEU A 48 9.20 7.79 18.92
C LEU A 48 9.86 9.12 19.31
N ASP A 49 9.67 10.18 18.53
CA ASP A 49 10.36 11.48 18.70
C ASP A 49 9.97 12.22 20.00
N GLY A 50 8.90 11.81 20.69
CA GLY A 50 8.33 12.51 21.85
C GLY A 50 8.99 12.29 23.22
N GLY A 51 9.99 11.40 23.35
CA GLY A 51 10.54 11.00 24.65
C GLY A 51 9.57 10.11 25.47
N GLU A 52 10.06 9.01 26.03
CA GLU A 52 9.24 7.93 26.65
C GLU A 52 8.14 7.34 25.75
N ALA A 53 8.29 7.44 24.43
CA ALA A 53 7.37 6.83 23.47
C ALA A 53 7.83 5.42 23.04
N GLY A 54 6.87 4.57 22.69
CA GLY A 54 7.11 3.23 22.17
C GLY A 54 6.17 2.93 20.99
N ALA A 55 6.68 2.24 19.97
CA ALA A 55 5.90 1.85 18.81
C ALA A 55 5.43 0.39 18.94
N ARG A 56 4.17 0.13 18.55
CA ARG A 56 3.63 -1.24 18.41
C ARG A 56 3.11 -1.41 17.00
N ILE A 57 3.51 -2.50 16.35
CA ILE A 57 3.13 -2.82 14.97
C ILE A 57 2.23 -4.06 15.00
N LEU A 58 1.06 -3.97 14.38
CA LEU A 58 0.21 -5.13 14.12
C LEU A 58 0.54 -5.67 12.73
N PHE A 59 1.05 -6.89 12.67
CA PHE A 59 1.14 -7.65 11.43
C PHE A 59 -0.15 -8.45 11.25
N ALA A 60 -0.91 -8.12 10.22
CA ALA A 60 -2.14 -8.81 9.86
C ALA A 60 -2.05 -9.22 8.38
N ASP A 61 -2.64 -10.36 8.07
CA ASP A 61 -2.74 -10.89 6.72
C ASP A 61 -4.13 -11.51 6.51
N PHE A 62 -4.55 -11.62 5.25
CA PHE A 62 -5.80 -12.27 4.90
C PHE A 62 -5.60 -13.79 4.80
N SER A 63 -6.57 -14.55 5.30
CA SER A 63 -6.60 -15.99 5.02
C SER A 63 -6.83 -16.24 3.52
N LYS A 64 -6.37 -17.39 3.05
CA LYS A 64 -6.69 -17.86 1.69
C LYS A 64 -8.18 -18.14 1.51
#